data_AF-A0A970FFH7-F1
#
_entry.id   AF-A0A970FFH7-F1
#
_cell.length_a   1.000
_cell.length_b   1.000
_cell.length_c   1.000
_cell.angle_alpha   90.00
_cell.angle_beta   90.00
_cell.angle_gamma   90.00
#
_symmetry.space_group_name_H-M   'P 1'
#
loop_
_entity.id
_entity.type
_entity.pdbx_description
1 polymer ?
#
loop_
_entity_poly.entity_id
_entity_poly.type
_entity_poly.pdbx_seq_one_letter_code
_entity_poly.pdbx_strand_id
1 'polypeptide(L)'
;MEHISNIITKFIKKNMAERGLTLYRTDEKKIMALNDEYETKFKFDLVCTDNDFSCSVLSLGEDGLVMRKRFNVSWSDSEGIREFMDFVKGM
;
A
#
# COMPACT_ATOMS: atom_id res chain seq x y z
N MET A 1 11.37 13.26 -14.40
CA MET A 1 11.58 13.30 -12.93
C MET A 1 10.57 12.34 -12.33
N GLU A 2 10.97 11.39 -11.48
CA GLU A 2 9.99 10.49 -10.86
C GLU A 2 9.19 11.24 -9.79
N HIS A 3 7.86 11.16 -9.82
CA HIS A 3 7.04 11.70 -8.74
C HIS A 3 7.26 10.89 -7.46
N ILE A 4 7.28 11.55 -6.30
CA ILE A 4 7.44 10.88 -4.99
C ILE A 4 6.36 9.81 -4.75
N SER A 5 5.16 9.96 -5.33
CA SER A 5 4.11 8.95 -5.37
C SER A 5 4.54 7.62 -6.03
N ASN A 6 5.47 7.66 -7.00
CA ASN A 6 6.05 6.47 -7.59
C ASN A 6 6.93 5.70 -6.60
N ILE A 7 7.60 6.40 -5.67
CA ILE A 7 8.43 5.77 -4.64
C ILE A 7 7.54 4.90 -3.74
N ILE A 8 6.41 5.43 -3.27
CA ILE A 8 5.45 4.69 -2.44
C ILE A 8 4.91 3.47 -3.18
N THR A 9 4.44 3.65 -4.42
CA THR A 9 3.89 2.52 -5.21
C THR A 9 4.96 1.45 -5.46
N LYS A 10 6.18 1.84 -5.85
CA LYS A 10 7.27 0.88 -6.09
C LYS A 10 7.67 0.15 -4.81
N PHE A 11 7.66 0.84 -3.67
CA PHE A 11 7.95 0.23 -2.38
C PHE A 11 6.92 -0.83 -2.01
N ILE A 12 5.62 -0.54 -2.16
CA ILE A 12 4.55 -1.53 -1.96
C ILE A 12 4.76 -2.71 -2.92
N LYS A 13 4.99 -2.44 -4.21
CA LYS A 13 5.20 -3.48 -5.24
C LYS A 13 6.35 -4.42 -4.87
N LYS A 14 7.49 -3.85 -4.50
CA LYS A 14 8.67 -4.63 -4.12
C LYS A 14 8.37 -5.53 -2.92
N ASN A 15 7.81 -4.96 -1.85
CA ASN A 15 7.55 -5.72 -0.63
C ASN A 15 6.48 -6.81 -0.82
N MET A 16 5.43 -6.55 -1.60
CA MET A 16 4.42 -7.57 -1.89
C MET A 16 4.98 -8.67 -2.79
N ALA A 17 5.81 -8.34 -3.79
CA ALA A 17 6.46 -9.32 -4.64
C ALA A 17 7.43 -10.24 -3.85
N GLU A 18 8.16 -9.69 -2.88
CA GLU A 18 9.02 -10.48 -1.97
C GLU A 18 8.22 -11.49 -1.11
N ARG A 19 6.89 -11.30 -1.00
CA ARG A 19 5.96 -12.21 -0.31
C ARG A 19 5.22 -13.16 -1.26
N GLY A 20 5.60 -13.20 -2.54
CA GLY A 20 4.91 -14.01 -3.56
C GLY A 20 3.55 -13.45 -3.96
N LEU A 21 3.29 -12.16 -3.72
CA LEU A 21 2.04 -11.51 -4.10
C LEU A 21 2.19 -10.64 -5.34
N THR A 22 1.20 -10.70 -6.22
CA THR A 22 1.13 -9.87 -7.42
C THR A 22 0.23 -8.67 -7.18
N LEU A 23 0.69 -7.47 -7.59
CA LEU A 23 -0.10 -6.25 -7.50
C LEU A 23 -0.96 -6.04 -8.74
N TYR A 24 -2.25 -5.82 -8.50
CA TYR A 24 -3.22 -5.37 -9.48
C TYR A 24 -3.75 -3.99 -9.09
N ARG A 25 -3.98 -3.14 -10.08
CA ARG A 25 -4.64 -1.85 -9.88
C ARG A 25 -6.09 -1.94 -10.33
N THR A 26 -7.01 -1.44 -9.53
CA THR A 26 -8.39 -1.25 -9.96
C THR A 26 -8.53 0.06 -10.72
N ASP A 27 -9.63 0.21 -11.45
CA ASP A 27 -9.98 1.47 -12.16
C ASP A 27 -10.09 2.66 -11.19
N GLU A 28 -10.40 2.40 -9.92
CA GLU A 28 -10.45 3.38 -8.83
C GLU A 28 -9.07 3.66 -8.19
N LYS A 29 -7.97 3.29 -8.85
CA LYS A 29 -6.58 3.45 -8.38
C LYS A 29 -6.24 2.70 -7.08
N LYS A 30 -7.09 1.78 -6.63
CA LYS A 30 -6.80 0.92 -5.48
C LYS A 30 -5.76 -0.11 -5.88
N ILE A 31 -4.85 -0.46 -4.96
CA ILE A 31 -3.84 -1.49 -5.19
C ILE A 31 -4.26 -2.74 -4.42
N MET A 32 -4.39 -3.86 -5.11
CA MET A 32 -4.71 -5.16 -4.52
C MET A 32 -3.51 -6.09 -4.67
N ALA A 33 -3.08 -6.72 -3.58
CA ALA A 33 -2.02 -7.72 -3.56
C ALA A 33 -2.65 -9.10 -3.47
N LEU A 34 -2.53 -9.89 -4.54
CA LEU A 34 -3.16 -11.19 -4.70
C LEU A 34 -2.12 -12.30 -4.63
N ASN A 35 -2.49 -13.47 -4.11
CA ASN A 35 -1.70 -14.69 -4.26
C ASN A 35 -1.95 -15.35 -5.64
N ASP A 36 -1.34 -16.51 -5.87
CA ASP A 36 -1.45 -17.26 -7.13
C ASP A 36 -2.87 -17.80 -7.41
N GLU A 37 -3.71 -17.88 -6.39
CA GLU A 37 -5.13 -18.28 -6.49
C GLU A 37 -6.07 -17.09 -6.75
N TYR A 38 -5.51 -15.90 -7.01
CA TYR A 38 -6.23 -14.63 -7.17
C TYR A 38 -7.01 -14.18 -5.92
N GLU A 39 -6.68 -14.71 -4.74
CA GLU A 39 -7.23 -14.25 -3.48
C GLU A 39 -6.50 -12.99 -3.01
N THR A 40 -7.27 -11.96 -2.65
CA THR A 40 -6.71 -10.70 -2.17
C THR A 40 -6.22 -10.85 -0.73
N LYS A 41 -4.90 -10.82 -0.54
CA LYS A 41 -4.29 -10.86 0.80
C LYS A 41 -4.18 -9.48 1.42
N PHE A 42 -3.88 -8.46 0.62
CA PHE A 42 -3.83 -7.07 1.06
C PHE A 42 -4.50 -6.13 0.06
N LYS A 43 -5.02 -5.02 0.57
CA LYS A 43 -5.56 -3.91 -0.21
C LYS A 43 -5.01 -2.60 0.32
N PHE A 44 -4.52 -1.76 -0.58
CA PHE A 44 -4.03 -0.42 -0.30
C PHE A 44 -4.91 0.58 -1.03
N ASP A 45 -5.71 1.31 -0.26
CA ASP A 45 -6.47 2.45 -0.76
C ASP A 45 -5.55 3.68 -0.72
N LEU A 46 -4.64 3.76 -1.70
CA LEU A 46 -3.63 4.80 -1.83
C LEU A 46 -4.16 5.98 -2.64
N VAL A 47 -4.16 7.16 -2.04
CA VAL A 47 -4.43 8.43 -2.70
C VAL A 47 -3.21 9.32 -2.53
N CYS A 48 -2.69 9.85 -3.64
CA CYS A 48 -1.58 10.80 -3.62
C CYS A 48 -2.07 12.15 -4.13
N THR A 49 -1.65 13.20 -3.44
CA THR A 49 -1.82 14.60 -3.85
C THR A 49 -0.43 15.23 -4.07
N ASP A 50 -0.40 16.51 -4.41
CA ASP A 50 0.85 17.25 -4.57
C ASP A 50 1.59 17.47 -3.24
N ASN A 51 0.88 17.40 -2.10
CA ASN A 51 1.42 17.72 -0.78
C ASN A 51 1.54 16.52 0.15
N ASP A 52 0.73 15.48 -0.07
CA ASP A 52 0.63 14.34 0.83
C ASP A 52 0.25 13.04 0.11
N PHE A 53 0.21 11.96 0.90
CA PHE A 53 -0.55 10.77 0.55
C PHE A 53 -1.37 10.28 1.74
N SER A 54 -2.49 9.65 1.42
CA SER A 54 -3.24 8.84 2.36
C SER A 54 -3.27 7.39 1.89
N CYS A 55 -3.19 6.46 2.83
CA CYS A 55 -3.27 5.04 2.54
C CYS A 55 -4.03 4.32 3.65
N SER A 56 -5.16 3.70 3.31
CA SER A 56 -5.76 2.68 4.18
C SER A 56 -5.22 1.32 3.76
N VAL A 57 -4.62 0.60 4.70
CA VAL A 57 -4.11 -0.76 4.47
C VAL A 57 -5.08 -1.74 5.10
N LEU A 58 -5.60 -2.66 4.29
CA LEU A 58 -6.46 -3.76 4.71
C LEU A 58 -5.74 -5.09 4.43
N SER A 59 -6.01 -6.10 5.26
CA SER A 59 -5.59 -7.46 4.98
C SER A 59 -6.78 -8.41 5.07
N LEU A 60 -6.65 -9.59 4.48
CA LEU A 60 -7.61 -10.67 4.69
C LEU A 60 -7.68 -11.06 6.17
N GLY A 61 -8.88 -11.16 6.71
CA GLY A 61 -9.26 -11.76 7.99
C GLY A 61 -10.35 -12.81 7.76
N GLU A 62 -10.97 -13.30 8.84
CA GLU A 62 -11.93 -14.41 8.80
C GLU A 62 -13.14 -14.12 7.89
N ASP A 63 -13.69 -12.90 7.96
CA ASP A 63 -14.88 -12.48 7.20
C ASP A 63 -14.56 -11.56 6.01
N GLY A 64 -13.31 -11.53 5.55
CA GLY A 64 -12.86 -10.70 4.43
C GLY A 64 -11.87 -9.60 4.81
N LEU A 65 -11.84 -8.50 4.05
CA LEU A 65 -10.82 -7.46 4.22
C LEU A 65 -11.07 -6.61 5.48
N VAL A 66 -10.14 -6.68 6.42
CA VAL A 66 -10.16 -5.93 7.67
C VAL A 66 -9.10 -4.83 7.63
N MET A 67 -9.48 -3.64 8.07
CA MET A 67 -8.56 -2.51 8.17
C MET A 67 -7.49 -2.76 9.22
N ARG A 68 -6.22 -2.63 8.83
CA ARG A 68 -5.07 -2.77 9.72
C ARG A 68 -4.56 -1.44 10.23
N LYS A 69 -4.38 -0.49 9.32
CA LYS A 69 -3.88 0.85 9.67
C LYS A 69 -4.26 1.87 8.60
N ARG A 70 -4.36 3.13 9.01
CA ARG A 70 -4.51 4.28 8.13
C ARG A 70 -3.31 5.21 8.28
N PHE A 71 -2.87 5.76 7.16
CA PHE A 71 -1.81 6.75 7.09
C PHE A 71 -2.35 7.97 6.36
N ASN A 72 -2.00 9.15 6.87
CA ASN A 72 -2.17 10.44 6.19
C ASN A 72 -0.90 11.24 6.45
N VAL A 73 -0.04 11.30 5.44
CA VAL A 73 1.38 11.67 5.61
C VAL A 73 1.74 12.71 4.56
N SER A 74 2.19 13.87 5.03
CA SER A 74 2.76 14.92 4.17
C SER A 74 4.04 14.42 3.52
N TRP A 75 4.33 14.85 2.28
CA TRP A 75 5.61 14.57 1.63
C TRP A 75 6.80 15.20 2.38
N SER A 76 6.56 16.21 3.21
CA SER A 76 7.56 16.80 4.10
C SER A 76 7.75 16.05 5.42
N ASP A 77 6.88 15.08 5.74
CA ASP A 77 6.94 14.31 6.98
C ASP A 77 7.77 13.03 6.78
N SER A 78 9.08 13.16 6.99
CA SER A 78 10.01 12.03 6.85
C SER A 78 9.78 10.92 7.87
N GLU A 79 9.22 11.23 9.05
CA GLU A 79 8.96 10.23 10.09
C GLU A 79 7.73 9.40 9.72
N GLY A 80 6.63 10.05 9.32
CA GLY A 80 5.43 9.36 8.83
C GLY A 80 5.69 8.52 7.59
N ILE A 81 6.57 8.97 6.68
CA ILE A 81 6.97 8.16 5.51
C ILE A 81 7.70 6.89 5.96
N ARG A 82 8.64 7.00 6.90
CA ARG A 82 9.36 5.84 7.45
C ARG A 82 8.43 4.89 8.17
N GLU A 83 7.52 5.42 9.01
CA GLU A 83 6.53 4.62 9.72
C GLU A 83 5.65 3.82 8.75
N PHE A 84 5.21 4.44 7.65
CA PHE A 84 4.48 3.75 6.59
C PHE A 84 5.32 2.64 5.95
N MET A 85 6.57 2.94 5.59
CA MET A 85 7.47 1.96 4.96
C MET A 85 7.76 0.78 5.88
N ASP A 86 8.05 1.04 7.16
CA ASP A 86 8.32 0.03 8.16
C ASP A 86 7.08 -0.83 8.43
N PHE A 87 5.89 -0.21 8.48
CA PHE A 87 4.64 -0.95 8.56
C PHE A 87 4.47 -1.89 7.37
N VAL A 88 4.60 -1.40 6.13
CA VAL A 88 4.46 -2.24 4.92
C VAL A 88 5.50 -3.36 4.87
N LYS A 89 6.71 -3.10 5.37
CA LYS A 89 7.78 -4.09 5.46
C LYS A 89 7.54 -5.12 6.57
N GLY A 90 6.83 -4.76 7.63
CA GLY A 90 6.52 -5.66 8.75
C GLY A 90 5.28 -6.52 8.59
N MET A 91 4.47 -6.31 7.53
CA MET A 91 3.27 -7.11 7.24
C MET A 91 3.56 -8.54 6.77
#